data_AF-A0A397FUV6-F1
#
_entry.id   AF-A0A397FUV6-F1
#
_cell.length_a   1.000
_cell.length_b   1.000
_cell.length_c   1.000
_cell.angle_alpha   90.00
_cell.angle_beta   90.00
_cell.angle_gamma   90.00
#
_symmetry.space_group_name_H-M   'P 1'
#
loop_
_entity.id
_entity.type
_entity.pdbx_description
1 polymer ?
#
loop_
_entity_poly.entity_id
_entity_poly.type
_entity_poly.pdbx_seq_one_letter_code
_entity_poly.pdbx_strand_id
1 'polypeptide(L)'
;MKDDYLIYNRKGTFVTEKGYLVSLRMRLWQYPHRKESEFPEGYQLSWIVFKLTSKRERVLFDNHVDKLPHYHDNEKEAFFTWKSLLETEKMFFQMVYQKFGYFNYE
;
A
#
# COMPACT_ATOMS: atom_id res chain seq x y z
N MET A 1 -13.58 11.46 -12.63
CA MET A 1 -14.12 10.13 -12.29
C MET A 1 -13.31 9.38 -11.25
N LYS A 2 -12.00 9.07 -11.42
CA LYS A 2 -11.22 8.45 -10.32
C LYS A 2 -10.87 9.42 -9.20
N ASP A 3 -10.72 10.70 -9.48
CA ASP A 3 -10.29 11.69 -8.48
C ASP A 3 -11.43 12.16 -7.55
N ASP A 4 -12.70 12.03 -7.97
CA ASP A 4 -13.87 12.45 -7.19
C ASP A 4 -14.06 11.63 -5.90
N TYR A 5 -13.44 10.44 -5.84
CA TYR A 5 -13.49 9.51 -4.72
C TYR A 5 -12.17 9.43 -3.96
N LEU A 6 -11.16 10.24 -4.31
CA LEU A 6 -9.84 10.20 -3.69
C LEU A 6 -9.92 10.78 -2.27
N ILE A 7 -9.59 9.94 -1.27
CA ILE A 7 -9.51 10.37 0.13
C ILE A 7 -8.15 11.01 0.39
N TYR A 8 -7.07 10.34 -0.05
CA TYR A 8 -5.74 10.89 0.04
C TYR A 8 -4.80 10.38 -1.05
N ASN A 9 -3.77 11.18 -1.30
CA ASN A 9 -2.62 10.84 -2.13
C ASN A 9 -1.34 11.33 -1.47
N ARG A 10 -0.65 10.43 -0.76
CA ARG A 10 0.61 10.70 -0.06
C ARG A 10 1.77 10.17 -0.90
N LYS A 11 2.80 10.99 -1.08
CA LYS A 11 4.02 10.59 -1.80
C LYS A 11 5.24 11.24 -1.19
N GLY A 12 6.35 10.51 -1.19
CA GLY A 12 7.63 11.00 -0.66
C GLY A 12 8.80 10.15 -1.12
N THR A 13 9.99 10.69 -0.92
CA THR A 13 11.26 9.96 -1.07
C THR A 13 12.01 10.07 0.24
N PHE A 14 12.46 8.94 0.76
CA PHE A 14 13.04 8.85 2.10
C PHE A 14 14.32 8.03 2.06
N VAL A 15 15.24 8.38 2.95
CA VAL A 15 16.39 7.53 3.29
C VAL A 15 15.99 6.70 4.50
N THR A 16 16.11 5.38 4.39
CA THR A 16 15.83 4.47 5.51
C THR A 16 17.04 4.32 6.44
N GLU A 17 16.83 3.81 7.65
CA GLU A 17 17.91 3.50 8.61
C GLU A 17 18.93 2.49 8.04
N LYS A 18 18.52 1.65 7.08
CA LYS A 18 19.40 0.70 6.38
C LYS A 18 20.17 1.36 5.21
N GLY A 19 20.03 2.67 5.00
CA GLY A 19 20.69 3.44 3.95
C GLY A 19 20.04 3.33 2.57
N TYR A 20 18.81 2.82 2.47
CA TYR A 20 18.12 2.74 1.18
C TYR A 20 17.41 4.05 0.85
N LEU A 21 17.52 4.49 -0.40
CA LEU A 21 16.69 5.55 -0.94
C LEU A 21 15.41 4.93 -1.53
N VAL A 22 14.27 5.17 -0.87
CA VAL A 22 12.96 4.58 -1.23
C VAL A 22 11.94 5.65 -1.60
N SER A 23 10.97 5.28 -2.44
CA SER A 23 9.81 6.13 -2.75
C SER A 23 8.53 5.53 -2.15
N LEU A 24 7.81 6.32 -1.36
CA LEU A 24 6.48 6.01 -0.84
C LEU A 24 5.42 6.57 -1.77
N ARG A 25 4.51 5.68 -2.20
CA ARG A 25 3.37 5.77 -3.13
C ARG A 25 2.03 5.40 -2.48
N MET A 26 1.28 6.26 -1.79
CA MET A 26 0.00 5.84 -1.19
C MET A 26 -1.20 6.61 -1.74
N ARG A 27 -2.17 5.87 -2.27
CA ARG A 27 -3.48 6.41 -2.67
C ARG A 27 -4.61 5.58 -2.06
N LEU A 28 -5.67 6.25 -1.62
CA LEU A 28 -6.87 5.64 -1.08
C LEU A 28 -8.10 6.32 -1.69
N TRP A 29 -9.07 5.52 -2.13
CA TRP A 29 -10.33 5.97 -2.71
C TRP A 29 -11.52 5.32 -1.99
N GLN A 30 -12.67 6.00 -1.98
CA GLN A 30 -13.93 5.50 -1.40
C GLN A 30 -14.95 5.14 -2.50
N TYR A 31 -15.26 3.85 -2.64
CA TYR A 31 -16.26 3.28 -3.55
C TYR A 31 -17.33 2.49 -2.77
N PRO A 32 -18.28 3.17 -2.08
CA PRO A 32 -19.21 2.52 -1.15
C PRO A 32 -20.21 1.56 -1.83
N HIS A 33 -20.32 1.56 -3.16
CA HIS A 33 -21.25 0.72 -3.92
C HIS A 33 -20.60 -0.55 -4.51
N ARG A 34 -19.37 -0.88 -4.11
CA ARG A 34 -18.65 -2.06 -4.60
C ARG A 34 -18.79 -3.25 -3.65
N LYS A 35 -18.47 -4.45 -4.14
CA LYS A 35 -18.51 -5.69 -3.36
C LYS A 35 -17.57 -5.57 -2.16
N GLU A 36 -18.11 -5.78 -0.97
CA GLU A 36 -17.39 -5.63 0.30
C GLU A 36 -16.17 -6.55 0.43
N SER A 37 -16.19 -7.73 -0.18
CA SER A 37 -15.05 -8.66 -0.17
C SER A 37 -13.85 -8.14 -0.96
N GLU A 38 -14.09 -7.44 -2.07
CA GLU A 38 -13.05 -6.86 -2.93
C GLU A 38 -12.64 -5.48 -2.44
N PHE A 39 -13.59 -4.71 -1.89
CA PHE A 39 -13.44 -3.35 -1.40
C PHE A 39 -13.96 -3.23 0.04
N PRO A 40 -13.21 -3.75 1.03
CA PRO A 40 -13.62 -3.69 2.43
C PRO A 40 -13.79 -2.25 2.91
N GLU A 41 -14.84 -2.00 3.70
CA GLU A 41 -15.25 -0.64 4.09
C GLU A 41 -15.53 0.29 2.89
N GLY A 42 -15.71 -0.27 1.69
CA GLY A 42 -15.83 0.48 0.45
C GLY A 42 -14.51 1.06 -0.06
N TYR A 43 -13.34 0.68 0.45
CA TYR A 43 -12.08 1.29 0.03
C TYR A 43 -11.41 0.57 -1.14
N GLN A 44 -10.83 1.37 -2.04
CA GLN A 44 -9.75 0.92 -2.91
C GLN A 44 -8.44 1.57 -2.48
N LEU A 45 -7.36 0.82 -2.43
CA LEU A 45 -6.04 1.31 -2.10
C LEU A 45 -5.02 0.94 -3.18
N SER A 46 -3.97 1.74 -3.26
CA SER A 46 -2.75 1.40 -3.99
C SER A 46 -1.59 2.01 -3.22
N TRP A 47 -0.94 1.19 -2.40
CA TRP A 47 0.11 1.61 -1.48
C TRP A 47 1.40 0.88 -1.80
N ILE A 48 2.45 1.61 -2.12
CA ILE A 48 3.72 1.03 -2.54
C ILE A 48 4.91 1.74 -1.91
N VAL A 49 5.89 0.96 -1.46
CA VAL A 49 7.27 1.44 -1.23
C VAL A 49 8.19 0.63 -2.13
N PHE A 50 9.11 1.30 -2.82
CA PHE A 50 10.13 0.65 -3.64
C PHE A 50 11.47 1.38 -3.57
N LYS A 51 12.57 0.64 -3.72
CA LYS A 51 13.91 1.23 -3.85
C LYS A 51 14.03 1.99 -5.16
N LEU A 52 14.58 3.21 -5.12
CA LEU A 52 14.78 4.01 -6.33
C LEU A 52 15.81 3.38 -7.29
N THR A 53 16.78 2.65 -6.75
CA THR A 53 17.78 1.92 -7.54
C THR A 53 17.23 0.64 -8.19
N SER A 54 16.14 0.08 -7.65
CA SER A 54 15.52 -1.14 -8.16
C SER A 54 14.03 -1.18 -7.86
N LYS A 55 13.19 -0.88 -8.86
CA LYS A 55 11.71 -0.92 -8.74
C LYS A 55 11.16 -2.34 -8.53
N ARG A 56 11.97 -3.38 -8.76
CA ARG A 56 11.61 -4.77 -8.45
C ARG A 56 11.59 -5.02 -6.95
N GLU A 57 12.44 -4.31 -6.20
CA GLU A 57 12.44 -4.36 -4.75
C GLU A 57 11.35 -3.46 -4.19
N ARG A 58 10.19 -4.05 -3.92
CA ARG A 58 8.98 -3.34 -3.50
C ARG A 58 8.14 -4.10 -2.49
N VAL A 59 7.37 -3.35 -1.72
CA VAL A 59 6.16 -3.81 -1.03
C VAL A 59 5.00 -3.06 -1.65
N LEU A 60 4.02 -3.76 -2.21
CA LEU A 60 2.80 -3.18 -2.79
C LEU A 60 1.59 -3.81 -2.14
N PHE A 61 0.70 -3.02 -1.57
CA PHE A 61 -0.65 -3.43 -1.20
C PHE A 61 -1.59 -2.88 -2.25
N ASP A 62 -2.55 -3.69 -2.71
CA ASP A 62 -3.55 -3.28 -3.69
C ASP A 62 -4.85 -4.09 -3.51
N ASN A 63 -5.94 -3.55 -4.00
CA ASN A 63 -7.19 -4.25 -4.23
C ASN A 63 -7.88 -3.70 -5.48
N HIS A 64 -8.58 -4.56 -6.20
CA HIS A 64 -9.25 -4.18 -7.43
C HIS A 64 -10.41 -5.12 -7.72
N VAL A 65 -11.20 -4.76 -8.74
CA VAL A 65 -12.34 -5.55 -9.17
C VAL A 65 -11.89 -6.98 -9.46
N ASP A 66 -12.71 -7.94 -9.03
CA ASP A 66 -12.50 -9.38 -9.16
C ASP A 66 -11.28 -9.93 -8.42
N LYS A 67 -10.71 -9.18 -7.46
CA LYS A 67 -9.59 -9.67 -6.64
C LYS A 67 -9.63 -9.14 -5.21
N LEU A 68 -9.49 -10.07 -4.26
CA LEU A 68 -9.41 -9.76 -2.84
C LEU A 68 -8.16 -8.91 -2.52
N PRO A 69 -8.18 -8.18 -1.38
CA PRO A 69 -7.01 -7.46 -0.90
C PRO A 69 -5.77 -8.36 -0.83
N HIS A 70 -4.69 -7.89 -1.43
CA HIS A 70 -3.46 -8.65 -1.53
C HIS A 70 -2.25 -7.73 -1.48
N TYR A 71 -1.10 -8.32 -1.19
CA TYR A 71 0.17 -7.64 -1.26
C TYR A 71 1.15 -8.39 -2.15
N HIS A 72 2.13 -7.64 -2.64
CA HIS A 72 3.29 -8.12 -3.36
C HIS A 72 4.54 -7.78 -2.56
N ASP A 73 5.33 -8.80 -2.24
CA ASP A 73 6.72 -8.64 -1.82
C ASP A 73 7.61 -9.12 -2.96
N ASN A 74 8.17 -8.17 -3.72
CA ASN A 74 8.79 -8.41 -5.02
C ASN A 74 7.82 -9.09 -6.03
N GLU A 75 8.05 -10.38 -6.31
CA GLU A 75 7.29 -11.22 -7.24
C GLU A 75 6.35 -12.20 -6.53
N LYS A 76 6.37 -12.24 -5.19
CA LYS A 76 5.47 -13.09 -4.42
C LYS A 76 4.20 -12.32 -4.09
N GLU A 77 3.07 -12.89 -4.48
CA GLU A 77 1.75 -12.39 -4.16
C GLU A 77 1.14 -13.20 -3.01
N ALA A 78 0.49 -12.51 -2.08
CA ALA A 78 -0.30 -13.15 -1.03
C ALA A 78 -1.53 -12.31 -0.68
N PHE A 79 -2.64 -13.00 -0.40
CA PHE A 79 -3.87 -12.38 0.07
C PHE A 79 -3.79 -12.09 1.57
N PHE A 80 -4.50 -11.05 2.01
CA PHE A 80 -4.63 -10.74 3.43
C PHE A 80 -6.07 -10.48 3.81
N THR A 81 -6.41 -10.73 5.07
CA THR A 81 -7.72 -10.40 5.63
C THR A 81 -7.75 -8.94 6.03
N TRP A 82 -8.66 -8.18 5.44
CA TRP A 82 -8.93 -6.82 5.86
C TRP A 82 -9.67 -6.81 7.20
N LYS A 83 -9.09 -6.15 8.21
CA LYS A 83 -9.74 -5.96 9.52
C LYS A 83 -10.29 -4.55 9.67
N SER A 84 -9.47 -3.56 9.36
CA SER A 84 -9.83 -2.16 9.28
C SER A 84 -8.78 -1.41 8.47
N LEU A 85 -9.10 -0.21 7.96
CA LEU A 85 -8.13 0.67 7.32
C LEU A 85 -6.87 0.88 8.18
N LEU A 86 -7.04 1.15 9.48
CA LEU A 86 -5.94 1.37 10.42
C LEU A 86 -5.05 0.14 10.57
N GLU A 87 -5.64 -1.04 10.72
CA GLU A 87 -4.88 -2.28 10.86
C GLU A 87 -4.17 -2.65 9.55
N THR A 88 -4.76 -2.38 8.40
CA THR A 88 -4.13 -2.59 7.09
C THR A 88 -2.98 -1.61 6.86
N GLU A 89 -3.12 -0.34 7.27
CA GLU A 89 -2.01 0.64 7.21
C GLU A 89 -0.84 0.23 8.11
N LYS A 90 -1.13 -0.23 9.34
CA LYS A 90 -0.10 -0.80 10.23
C LYS A 90 0.60 -2.01 9.60
N MET A 91 -0.16 -2.94 9.01
CA MET A 91 0.39 -4.12 8.35
C MET A 91 1.31 -3.73 7.18
N PHE A 92 0.90 -2.76 6.36
CA PHE A 92 1.72 -2.24 5.27
C PHE A 92 3.05 -1.67 5.78
N PHE A 93 3.03 -0.80 6.79
CA PHE A 93 4.25 -0.22 7.34
C PHE A 93 5.14 -1.23 8.06
N GLN A 94 4.56 -2.25 8.72
CA GLN A 94 5.33 -3.35 9.30
C GLN A 94 6.12 -4.11 8.22
N MET A 95 5.49 -4.43 7.09
CA MET A 95 6.17 -5.11 5.97
C MET A 95 7.25 -4.24 5.34
N VAL A 96 6.95 -2.95 5.14
CA VAL A 96 7.91 -1.95 4.65
C VAL A 96 9.12 -1.86 5.58
N TYR A 97 8.90 -1.79 6.89
CA TYR A 97 9.94 -1.75 7.91
C TYR A 97 10.82 -3.00 7.89
N GLN A 98 10.22 -4.19 7.87
CA GLN A 98 10.95 -5.46 7.79
C GLN A 98 11.88 -5.48 6.56
N LYS A 99 11.37 -5.04 5.39
CA LYS A 99 12.11 -5.07 4.14
C LYS A 99 13.17 -3.97 4.04
N PHE A 100 12.79 -2.71 4.24
CA PHE A 100 13.63 -1.55 3.93
C PHE A 100 14.23 -0.86 5.16
N GLY A 101 13.77 -1.19 6.37
CA GLY A 101 14.09 -0.46 7.60
C GLY A 101 13.19 0.76 7.81
N TYR A 102 13.29 1.37 8.98
CA TYR A 102 12.52 2.53 9.37
C TYR A 102 12.86 3.77 8.51
N PHE A 103 11.87 4.62 8.28
CA PHE A 103 12.04 5.98 7.79
C PHE A 103 10.92 6.87 8.36
N ASN A 104 11.25 8.14 8.61
CA ASN A 104 10.24 9.11 9.05
C ASN A 104 9.44 9.58 7.82
N TYR A 105 8.12 9.39 7.85
CA TYR A 105 7.19 9.76 6.78
C TYR A 105 6.16 10.81 7.21
N GLU A 106 6.33 11.39 8.41
CA GLU A 106 5.52 12.49 8.96
C GLU A 106 5.74 13.82 8.23
#